data_AF-A0A2T4BJI7-F1
#
_entry.id   AF-A0A2T4BJI7-F1
#
_cell.length_a   1.000
_cell.length_b   1.000
_cell.length_c   1.000
_cell.angle_alpha   90.00
_cell.angle_beta   90.00
_cell.angle_gamma   90.00
#
_symmetry.space_group_name_H-M   'P 1'
#
loop_
_entity.id
_entity.type
_entity.pdbx_description
1 polymer ?
#
loop_
_entity_poly.entity_id
_entity_poly.type
_entity_poly.pdbx_seq_one_letter_code
_entity_poly.pdbx_strand_id
1 'polypeptide(L)'
;MAPAPSVAEKASLAGQLGKGKRARGLKRGLNVKTIRPQHLQLCPVEEDSLVPVPQLCHHLDRVLFNPGVYHMQDARSRVYNFDPYLASIMPVKEFDFDALRRYVTSSKDVKLRQLSATHGMKYCGSTSSMTSILSHFHYLLSAWRKPNFAFLSRSIEPESYNFTALTRGPAAAFAHFKDGTYAFDSDKEYDTENILSLLGKSMEKLLTLPKDDFEKYRRSKSHELSDEERNAQDSFHYTTLGDFMMRSQLDAYDPRLPGSGMFDLKTRAVVAVRMDVRGYEKGAGYEIRKRFGQWESFEREYYDMIRTVFLKYSLQVRMGRMDGIFVAYHNTQRIFGFQYISLEEMDVALHGTSDRRLGDQEFKTSIKLLNELMDKATKKYPGRTLRLHVETRPTKVPLTYFFVEPVTEEEMMDTQEAGKSSVEELERELLSLRETENQEDSEDTDGMAQVESQQSDEEAKELSDETSPMDSPNEAAWNVMMLKDRELLGMYVTIRNQVNGEYVERPTINQEDDFDWAVEYAITELPEKRARKIYTKIKQRRRKVLAPQSSEGWDWYKMFQGKLPALAKKGERYRELRTQQEEGEPVHVAWERDSHPPDAFKPANDGEENK
;
A
#
# COMPACT_ATOMS: atom_id res chain seq x y z
N MET A 1 70.29 25.56 2.40
CA MET A 1 70.47 26.74 3.27
C MET A 1 69.11 27.07 3.88
N ALA A 2 69.08 27.19 5.22
CA ALA A 2 67.97 27.49 6.14
C ALA A 2 66.88 26.41 6.36
N PRO A 3 66.72 25.87 7.59
CA PRO A 3 65.64 24.97 8.01
C PRO A 3 64.52 25.69 8.82
N ALA A 4 63.45 24.95 9.13
CA ALA A 4 62.14 25.32 9.70
C ALA A 4 62.09 26.09 11.05
N PRO A 5 60.88 26.57 11.45
CA PRO A 5 60.42 26.64 12.85
C PRO A 5 59.09 25.85 13.05
N SER A 6 58.87 24.97 14.02
CA SER A 6 58.85 25.01 15.49
C SER A 6 57.66 25.75 16.14
N VAL A 7 56.71 24.92 16.59
CA VAL A 7 55.76 24.98 17.73
C VAL A 7 55.82 26.22 18.66
N ALA A 8 54.64 26.78 18.94
CA ALA A 8 54.39 27.60 20.13
C ALA A 8 53.18 27.08 20.91
N GLU A 9 53.44 26.76 22.18
CA GLU A 9 52.52 26.35 23.24
C GLU A 9 52.24 27.59 24.12
N LYS A 10 51.01 27.80 24.62
CA LYS A 10 50.72 28.09 26.06
C LYS A 10 49.29 28.59 26.37
N ALA A 11 48.78 27.98 27.43
CA ALA A 11 48.13 28.57 28.61
C ALA A 11 46.61 28.81 28.63
N SER A 12 46.01 28.13 29.60
CA SER A 12 44.66 28.23 30.14
C SER A 12 44.37 29.56 30.83
N LEU A 13 43.14 30.05 30.68
CA LEU A 13 42.53 31.02 31.59
C LEU A 13 41.14 30.53 32.00
N ALA A 14 41.11 29.90 33.18
CA ALA A 14 39.90 29.67 33.94
C ALA A 14 39.50 30.96 34.67
N GLY A 15 38.24 31.37 34.59
CA GLY A 15 37.68 32.37 35.48
C GLY A 15 36.46 33.11 34.94
N GLN A 16 35.37 33.02 35.69
CA GLN A 16 34.17 33.88 35.68
C GLN A 16 33.07 33.59 34.65
N LEU A 17 32.13 32.71 35.02
CA LEU A 17 30.71 32.92 34.73
C LEU A 17 29.87 32.52 35.97
N GLY A 18 28.91 33.39 36.31
CA GLY A 18 28.32 33.56 37.63
C GLY A 18 27.43 32.41 38.14
N LYS A 19 27.35 32.36 39.48
CA LYS A 19 26.47 31.48 40.26
C LYS A 19 25.00 31.84 40.04
N GLY A 20 24.35 31.16 39.10
CA GLY A 20 22.89 31.08 38.99
C GLY A 20 22.31 30.05 39.96
N LYS A 21 21.36 30.47 40.80
CA LYS A 21 20.67 29.67 41.82
C LYS A 21 20.08 28.37 41.23
N ARG A 22 20.39 27.24 41.87
CA ARG A 22 19.78 25.92 41.62
C ARG A 22 18.27 25.99 41.87
N ALA A 23 17.47 25.97 40.80
CA ALA A 23 16.08 25.55 40.87
C ALA A 23 16.04 24.03 41.04
N ARG A 24 15.89 23.56 42.28
CA ARG A 24 15.44 22.19 42.58
C ARG A 24 13.95 22.10 42.22
N GLY A 25 13.66 21.70 40.99
CA GLY A 25 12.33 21.30 40.52
C GLY A 25 12.37 19.83 40.11
N LEU A 26 11.39 19.05 40.59
CA LEU A 26 11.25 17.60 40.45
C LEU A 26 11.62 17.04 39.05
N LYS A 27 12.78 16.39 38.91
CA LYS A 27 13.03 15.44 37.82
C LYS A 27 12.46 14.08 38.23
N ARG A 28 11.20 13.82 37.86
CA ARG A 28 10.70 12.44 37.76
C ARG A 28 11.54 11.80 36.65
N GLY A 29 12.46 10.89 36.98
CA GLY A 29 13.38 10.28 36.01
C GLY A 29 12.60 9.66 34.86
N LEU A 30 12.95 9.99 33.62
CA LEU A 30 12.41 9.28 32.46
C LEU A 30 12.84 7.81 32.56
N ASN A 31 11.88 6.90 32.53
CA ASN A 31 12.15 5.47 32.47
C ASN A 31 12.58 5.13 31.04
N VAL A 32 13.89 5.19 30.80
CA VAL A 32 14.51 4.84 29.52
C VAL A 32 14.78 3.33 29.51
N LYS A 33 14.28 2.66 28.47
CA LYS A 33 14.52 1.25 28.21
C LYS A 33 15.37 1.10 26.94
N THR A 34 16.04 -0.03 26.78
CA THR A 34 16.88 -0.32 25.62
C THR A 34 16.39 -1.57 24.89
N ILE A 35 16.30 -1.50 23.57
CA ILE A 35 16.06 -2.62 22.66
C ILE A 35 17.37 -2.90 21.92
N ARG A 36 17.77 -4.17 21.86
CA ARG A 36 18.82 -4.66 20.96
C ARG A 36 18.15 -5.46 19.84
N PRO A 37 17.92 -4.88 18.65
CA PRO A 37 17.10 -5.47 17.60
C PRO A 37 17.61 -6.83 17.10
N GLN A 38 18.92 -7.06 17.14
CA GLN A 38 19.56 -8.33 16.80
C GLN A 38 19.16 -9.49 17.72
N HIS A 39 18.69 -9.21 18.94
CA HIS A 39 18.18 -10.22 19.87
C HIS A 39 16.68 -10.48 19.71
N LEU A 40 15.98 -9.72 18.85
CA LEU A 40 14.58 -9.97 18.53
C LEU A 40 14.49 -11.06 17.46
N GLN A 41 13.68 -12.08 17.74
CA GLN A 41 13.47 -13.22 16.84
C GLN A 41 12.02 -13.25 16.35
N LEU A 42 11.87 -13.47 15.05
CA LEU A 42 10.60 -13.84 14.43
C LEU A 42 10.55 -15.36 14.43
N CYS A 43 9.53 -15.92 15.08
CA CYS A 43 9.38 -17.37 15.21
C CYS A 43 8.23 -17.85 14.33
N PRO A 44 8.50 -18.61 13.26
CA PRO A 44 7.46 -19.27 12.48
C PRO A 44 6.62 -20.19 13.35
N VAL A 45 5.32 -20.27 13.06
CA VAL A 45 4.42 -21.28 13.61
C VAL A 45 4.18 -22.30 12.51
N GLU A 46 4.71 -23.50 12.70
CA GLU A 46 4.54 -24.62 11.76
C GLU A 46 3.13 -25.21 11.90
N GLU A 47 2.54 -25.62 10.79
CA GLU A 47 1.22 -26.26 10.73
C GLU A 47 1.31 -27.63 10.06
N ASP A 48 0.53 -28.59 10.56
CA ASP A 48 0.53 -29.99 10.10
C ASP A 48 -0.07 -30.17 8.69
N SER A 49 -0.86 -29.20 8.22
CA SER A 49 -1.57 -29.25 6.94
C SER A 49 -1.38 -27.95 6.18
N LEU A 50 -0.36 -27.90 5.31
CA LEU A 50 -0.10 -26.78 4.42
C LEU A 50 -1.03 -26.88 3.20
N VAL A 51 -1.93 -25.91 3.05
CA VAL A 51 -2.64 -25.71 1.79
C VAL A 51 -1.59 -25.37 0.71
N PRO A 52 -1.58 -26.03 -0.46
CA PRO A 52 -0.63 -25.74 -1.51
C PRO A 52 -0.68 -24.26 -1.89
N VAL A 53 0.48 -23.60 -1.90
CA VAL A 53 0.61 -22.24 -2.45
C VAL A 53 0.75 -22.38 -3.96
N PRO A 54 0.00 -21.62 -4.77
CA PRO A 54 0.06 -21.77 -6.21
C PRO A 54 1.42 -21.28 -6.76
N GLN A 55 1.72 -21.72 -7.97
CA GLN A 55 2.87 -21.23 -8.74
C GLN A 55 2.38 -20.30 -9.85
N LEU A 56 3.30 -19.55 -10.44
CA LEU A 56 2.98 -18.74 -11.62
C LEU A 56 2.67 -19.64 -12.82
N CYS A 57 1.62 -19.30 -13.56
CA CYS A 57 1.27 -19.92 -14.85
C CYS A 57 1.85 -19.13 -16.03
N HIS A 58 1.58 -19.59 -17.26
CA HIS A 58 1.92 -18.88 -18.51
C HIS A 58 3.42 -18.54 -18.69
N HIS A 59 4.31 -19.36 -18.12
CA HIS A 59 5.77 -19.14 -18.14
C HIS A 59 6.21 -17.78 -17.55
N LEU A 60 5.42 -17.22 -16.63
CA LEU A 60 5.73 -15.97 -15.94
C LEU A 60 6.87 -16.12 -14.92
N ASP A 61 7.22 -17.35 -14.54
CA ASP A 61 8.32 -17.66 -13.61
C ASP A 61 9.67 -17.09 -14.08
N ARG A 62 9.87 -16.90 -15.38
CA ARG A 62 11.09 -16.29 -15.94
C ARG A 62 11.36 -14.85 -15.46
N VAL A 63 10.32 -14.14 -15.01
CA VAL A 63 10.41 -12.77 -14.48
C VAL A 63 11.10 -12.77 -13.12
N LEU A 64 11.01 -13.87 -12.37
CA LEU A 64 11.58 -14.00 -11.02
C LEU A 64 13.12 -13.95 -11.02
N PHE A 65 13.75 -14.44 -12.08
CA PHE A 65 15.20 -14.70 -12.11
C PHE A 65 16.01 -13.69 -12.90
N ASN A 66 15.37 -12.66 -13.45
CA ASN A 66 16.06 -11.67 -14.25
C ASN A 66 15.68 -10.26 -13.81
N PRO A 67 16.67 -9.44 -13.39
CA PRO A 67 16.40 -8.09 -12.91
C PRO A 67 15.81 -7.17 -13.98
N GLY A 68 14.85 -6.36 -13.54
CA GLY A 68 14.22 -5.33 -14.36
C GLY A 68 12.87 -5.75 -14.93
N VAL A 69 12.39 -4.93 -15.84
CA VAL A 69 11.02 -5.04 -16.37
C VAL A 69 10.99 -5.79 -17.70
N TYR A 70 9.97 -6.62 -17.84
CA TYR A 70 9.66 -7.40 -19.03
C TYR A 70 8.42 -6.83 -19.69
N HIS A 71 8.55 -6.33 -20.93
CA HIS A 71 7.40 -5.95 -21.72
C HIS A 71 6.56 -7.18 -22.10
N MET A 72 5.23 -7.05 -22.11
CA MET A 72 4.32 -8.06 -22.61
C MET A 72 4.61 -8.41 -24.08
N GLN A 73 4.81 -7.37 -24.90
CA GLN A 73 5.13 -7.45 -26.31
C GLN A 73 6.20 -6.42 -26.68
N ASP A 74 7.19 -6.80 -27.49
CA ASP A 74 8.18 -5.86 -28.00
C ASP A 74 7.57 -4.96 -29.09
N ALA A 75 7.59 -3.64 -28.88
CA ALA A 75 6.95 -2.68 -29.78
C ALA A 75 7.54 -2.66 -31.20
N ARG A 76 8.85 -2.97 -31.33
CA ARG A 76 9.58 -2.91 -32.61
C ARG A 76 9.36 -4.17 -33.45
N SER A 77 9.52 -5.35 -32.86
CA SER A 77 9.41 -6.64 -33.56
C SER A 77 7.99 -7.21 -33.56
N ARG A 78 7.11 -6.71 -32.70
CA ARG A 78 5.74 -7.23 -32.45
C ARG A 78 5.71 -8.64 -31.84
N VAL A 79 6.86 -9.16 -31.43
CA VAL A 79 6.98 -10.47 -30.78
C VAL A 79 6.52 -10.37 -29.33
N TYR A 80 5.66 -11.27 -28.91
CA TYR A 80 5.22 -11.40 -27.52
C TYR A 80 6.27 -12.13 -26.67
N ASN A 81 6.59 -11.58 -25.49
CA ASN A 81 7.54 -12.19 -24.56
C ASN A 81 6.88 -13.22 -23.62
N PHE A 82 5.55 -13.19 -23.53
CA PHE A 82 4.68 -14.07 -22.74
C PHE A 82 3.45 -14.45 -23.55
N ASP A 83 2.65 -15.38 -23.03
CA ASP A 83 1.40 -15.83 -23.66
C ASP A 83 0.50 -14.63 -24.04
N PRO A 84 0.24 -14.38 -25.35
CA PRO A 84 -0.58 -13.26 -25.81
C PRO A 84 -1.95 -13.14 -25.12
N TYR A 85 -2.49 -14.23 -24.57
CA TYR A 85 -3.69 -14.24 -23.74
C TYR A 85 -3.63 -13.23 -22.59
N LEU A 86 -2.48 -13.12 -21.90
CA LEU A 86 -2.28 -12.21 -20.77
C LEU A 86 -2.32 -10.73 -21.15
N ALA A 87 -2.22 -10.39 -22.44
CA ALA A 87 -2.18 -9.00 -22.87
C ALA A 87 -3.51 -8.27 -22.65
N SER A 88 -4.62 -9.01 -22.54
CA SER A 88 -5.95 -8.49 -22.25
C SER A 88 -6.38 -8.89 -20.85
N ILE A 89 -7.00 -7.96 -20.13
CA ILE A 89 -7.59 -8.22 -18.82
C ILE A 89 -9.08 -8.49 -19.04
N MET A 90 -9.60 -9.54 -18.40
CA MET A 90 -11.05 -9.81 -18.42
C MET A 90 -11.79 -8.58 -17.85
N PRO A 91 -12.74 -8.00 -18.59
CA PRO A 91 -13.52 -6.87 -18.11
C PRO A 91 -14.25 -7.20 -16.82
N VAL A 92 -14.38 -6.20 -15.95
CA VAL A 92 -15.04 -6.33 -14.64
C VAL A 92 -16.50 -6.78 -14.81
N LYS A 93 -17.17 -6.31 -15.86
CA LYS A 93 -18.55 -6.71 -16.18
C LYS A 93 -18.67 -8.21 -16.52
N GLU A 94 -17.60 -8.83 -17.03
CA GLU A 94 -17.58 -10.23 -17.45
C GLU A 94 -17.10 -11.18 -16.36
N PHE A 95 -16.28 -10.71 -15.42
CA PHE A 95 -15.75 -11.54 -14.34
C PHE A 95 -16.78 -11.75 -13.22
N ASP A 96 -16.92 -12.98 -12.73
CA ASP A 96 -17.77 -13.32 -11.60
C ASP A 96 -17.05 -13.14 -10.26
N PHE A 97 -17.16 -11.94 -9.67
CA PHE A 97 -16.55 -11.66 -8.37
C PHE A 97 -17.21 -12.38 -7.20
N ASP A 98 -18.44 -12.89 -7.35
CA ASP A 98 -19.11 -13.70 -6.33
C ASP A 98 -18.47 -15.10 -6.21
N ALA A 99 -17.77 -15.54 -7.26
CA ALA A 99 -16.96 -16.75 -7.23
C ALA A 99 -15.64 -16.59 -6.46
N LEU A 100 -15.26 -15.35 -6.09
CA LEU A 100 -14.09 -15.11 -5.27
C LEU A 100 -14.40 -15.20 -3.79
N ARG A 101 -13.48 -15.82 -3.05
CA ARG A 101 -13.56 -15.86 -1.60
C ARG A 101 -13.50 -14.43 -1.02
N ARG A 102 -14.36 -14.21 -0.01
CA ARG A 102 -14.36 -12.96 0.75
C ARG A 102 -13.13 -12.87 1.65
N TYR A 103 -12.50 -11.69 1.66
CA TYR A 103 -11.37 -11.41 2.52
C TYR A 103 -11.75 -11.57 4.00
N VAL A 104 -10.97 -12.34 4.75
CA VAL A 104 -11.20 -12.58 6.18
C VAL A 104 -10.39 -11.61 7.04
N THR A 105 -11.08 -10.63 7.63
CA THR A 105 -10.52 -9.71 8.63
C THR A 105 -10.02 -10.46 9.87
N SER A 106 -8.94 -9.97 10.52
CA SER A 106 -8.29 -10.64 11.66
C SER A 106 -9.24 -11.00 12.79
N SER A 107 -10.15 -10.09 13.16
CA SER A 107 -11.16 -10.34 14.21
C SER A 107 -12.11 -11.50 13.89
N LYS A 108 -12.37 -11.75 12.60
CA LYS A 108 -13.25 -12.82 12.10
C LYS A 108 -12.51 -14.14 11.84
N ASP A 109 -11.18 -14.14 11.88
CA ASP A 109 -10.37 -15.33 11.69
C ASP A 109 -10.31 -16.16 12.98
N VAL A 110 -11.08 -17.25 13.00
CA VAL A 110 -11.14 -18.19 14.12
C VAL A 110 -9.81 -18.92 14.32
N LYS A 111 -9.14 -19.30 13.23
CA LYS A 111 -7.87 -20.04 13.28
C LYS A 111 -6.75 -19.16 13.84
N LEU A 112 -6.63 -17.93 13.36
CA LEU A 112 -5.68 -16.95 13.91
C LEU A 112 -5.88 -16.75 15.42
N ARG A 113 -7.13 -16.67 15.88
CA ARG A 113 -7.44 -16.54 17.31
C ARG A 113 -7.09 -17.79 18.10
N GLN A 114 -7.41 -18.98 17.59
CA GLN A 114 -7.06 -20.25 18.22
C GLN A 114 -5.54 -20.41 18.34
N LEU A 115 -4.78 -20.13 17.28
CA LEU A 115 -3.32 -20.14 17.32
C LEU A 115 -2.78 -19.12 18.33
N SER A 116 -3.36 -17.93 18.39
CA SER A 116 -2.98 -16.92 19.38
C SER A 116 -3.17 -17.43 20.79
N ALA A 117 -4.33 -18.05 21.09
CA ALA A 117 -4.60 -18.64 22.40
C ALA A 117 -3.65 -19.80 22.73
N THR A 118 -3.42 -20.73 21.79
CA THR A 118 -2.52 -21.89 21.96
C THR A 118 -1.09 -21.45 22.27
N HIS A 119 -0.60 -20.40 21.60
CA HIS A 119 0.75 -19.87 21.82
C HIS A 119 0.83 -18.82 22.94
N GLY A 120 -0.28 -18.50 23.62
CA GLY A 120 -0.31 -17.50 24.70
C GLY A 120 -0.08 -16.06 24.22
N MET A 121 -0.39 -15.75 22.96
CA MET A 121 -0.26 -14.43 22.37
C MET A 121 -1.45 -13.54 22.76
N LYS A 122 -1.17 -12.30 23.16
CA LYS A 122 -2.23 -11.33 23.55
C LYS A 122 -2.80 -10.58 22.36
N TYR A 123 -2.01 -10.41 21.31
CA TYR A 123 -2.34 -9.60 20.15
C TYR A 123 -2.25 -10.43 18.90
N CYS A 124 -3.15 -10.20 17.94
CA CYS A 124 -3.04 -10.81 16.62
C CYS A 124 -3.41 -9.83 15.51
N GLY A 125 -2.94 -10.06 14.30
CA GLY A 125 -3.22 -9.17 13.17
C GLY A 125 -2.72 -9.72 11.84
N SER A 126 -3.17 -9.10 10.74
CA SER A 126 -2.75 -9.44 9.39
C SER A 126 -1.76 -8.43 8.82
N THR A 127 -1.09 -8.79 7.73
CA THR A 127 -0.24 -7.89 6.91
C THR A 127 -0.93 -6.59 6.58
N SER A 128 -2.17 -6.63 6.13
CA SER A 128 -2.91 -5.43 5.77
C SER A 128 -3.28 -4.57 6.99
N SER A 129 -3.59 -5.16 8.16
CA SER A 129 -4.08 -4.38 9.31
C SER A 129 -2.98 -3.72 10.15
N MET A 130 -1.78 -4.30 10.19
CA MET A 130 -0.68 -3.77 11.01
C MET A 130 0.23 -2.79 10.26
N THR A 131 0.32 -2.90 8.94
CA THR A 131 1.36 -2.22 8.16
C THR A 131 1.31 -0.69 8.24
N SER A 132 0.11 -0.09 8.28
CA SER A 132 -0.04 1.37 8.40
C SER A 132 0.53 1.91 9.73
N ILE A 133 0.29 1.19 10.84
CA ILE A 133 0.84 1.52 12.15
C ILE A 133 2.36 1.30 12.17
N LEU A 134 2.83 0.17 11.64
CA LEU A 134 4.27 -0.16 11.60
C LEU A 134 5.07 0.86 10.78
N SER A 135 4.47 1.45 9.73
CA SER A 135 5.10 2.48 8.92
C SER A 135 5.46 3.73 9.75
N HIS A 136 4.65 4.09 10.75
CA HIS A 136 4.98 5.19 11.65
C HIS A 136 6.21 4.89 12.53
N PHE A 137 6.39 3.66 12.99
CA PHE A 137 7.57 3.29 13.74
C PHE A 137 8.82 3.25 12.85
N HIS A 138 8.70 2.84 11.58
CA HIS A 138 9.78 3.02 10.61
C HIS A 138 10.17 4.51 10.45
N TYR A 139 9.20 5.43 10.33
CA TYR A 139 9.50 6.87 10.26
C TYR A 139 10.20 7.39 11.53
N LEU A 140 9.88 6.81 12.70
CA LEU A 140 10.51 7.16 13.96
C LEU A 140 11.97 6.68 13.99
N LEU A 141 12.19 5.39 13.74
CA LEU A 141 13.50 4.72 13.80
C LEU A 141 14.48 5.27 12.77
N SER A 142 14.00 5.50 11.56
CA SER A 142 14.80 5.99 10.43
C SER A 142 15.02 7.51 10.45
N ALA A 143 14.44 8.23 11.42
CA ALA A 143 14.38 9.68 11.48
C ALA A 143 13.89 10.29 10.15
N TRP A 144 12.73 9.82 9.65
CA TRP A 144 12.15 10.23 8.37
C TRP A 144 13.15 10.10 7.21
N ARG A 145 13.82 8.93 7.09
CA ARG A 145 14.69 8.64 5.94
C ARG A 145 13.90 8.84 4.65
N LYS A 146 14.46 9.62 3.72
CA LYS A 146 13.85 9.84 2.42
C LYS A 146 14.04 8.59 1.56
N PRO A 147 13.09 8.29 0.66
CA PRO A 147 13.30 7.25 -0.33
C PRO A 147 14.55 7.53 -1.18
N ASN A 148 15.24 6.46 -1.54
CA ASN A 148 16.37 6.45 -2.44
C ASN A 148 15.90 6.01 -3.83
N PHE A 149 16.38 6.70 -4.86
CA PHE A 149 15.99 6.50 -6.25
C PHE A 149 17.16 5.98 -7.10
N ALA A 150 18.10 5.27 -6.50
CA ALA A 150 19.30 4.76 -7.17
C ALA A 150 19.01 3.87 -8.40
N PHE A 151 17.85 3.19 -8.43
CA PHE A 151 17.42 2.37 -9.56
C PHE A 151 16.70 3.15 -10.67
N LEU A 152 16.52 4.46 -10.52
CA LEU A 152 15.97 5.30 -11.57
C LEU A 152 17.08 5.86 -12.46
N SER A 153 16.82 5.90 -13.75
CA SER A 153 17.64 6.61 -14.72
C SER A 153 17.54 8.12 -14.54
N ARG A 154 18.44 8.85 -15.20
CA ARG A 154 18.40 10.32 -15.25
C ARG A 154 17.31 10.86 -16.17
N SER A 155 16.50 10.00 -16.80
CA SER A 155 15.44 10.41 -17.73
C SER A 155 14.13 10.79 -17.05
N ILE A 156 14.04 10.55 -15.74
CA ILE A 156 12.98 11.04 -14.88
C ILE A 156 13.44 12.26 -14.11
N GLU A 157 12.57 13.26 -14.00
CA GLU A 157 12.69 14.39 -13.10
C GLU A 157 11.71 14.17 -11.94
N PRO A 158 12.20 13.72 -10.76
CA PRO A 158 11.33 13.49 -9.61
C PRO A 158 10.60 14.77 -9.19
N GLU A 159 9.27 14.78 -9.25
CA GLU A 159 8.44 15.86 -8.70
C GLU A 159 8.62 15.99 -7.18
N SER A 160 9.01 14.91 -6.49
CA SER A 160 9.42 14.97 -5.09
C SER A 160 10.22 13.74 -4.68
N TYR A 161 11.18 13.97 -3.78
CA TYR A 161 12.05 12.95 -3.20
C TYR A 161 11.52 12.43 -1.86
N ASN A 162 10.21 12.54 -1.61
CA ASN A 162 9.60 12.20 -0.32
C ASN A 162 8.42 11.25 -0.52
N PHE A 163 8.10 10.48 0.52
CA PHE A 163 6.85 9.73 0.59
C PHE A 163 5.64 10.66 0.38
N THR A 164 4.58 10.13 -0.21
CA THR A 164 3.36 10.89 -0.49
C THR A 164 2.65 11.37 0.79
N ALA A 165 1.81 12.39 0.69
CA ALA A 165 1.03 12.85 1.84
C ALA A 165 0.16 11.72 2.44
N LEU A 166 -0.38 10.85 1.58
CA LEU A 166 -1.21 9.70 1.94
C LEU A 166 -0.46 8.72 2.88
N THR A 167 0.74 8.30 2.48
CA THR A 167 1.56 7.32 3.24
C THR A 167 2.14 7.88 4.53
N ARG A 168 2.24 9.21 4.62
CA ARG A 168 2.75 9.92 5.81
C ARG A 168 1.64 10.35 6.76
N GLY A 169 0.38 10.24 6.33
CA GLY A 169 -0.80 10.60 7.12
C GLY A 169 -0.97 9.69 8.35
N PRO A 170 -1.75 10.12 9.36
CA PRO A 170 -1.97 9.31 10.55
C PRO A 170 -2.67 7.97 10.26
N ALA A 171 -2.16 6.90 10.86
CA ALA A 171 -2.77 5.58 10.83
C ALA A 171 -3.80 5.40 11.95
N ALA A 172 -4.81 4.57 11.70
CA ALA A 172 -5.76 4.12 12.71
C ALA A 172 -6.07 2.63 12.50
N ALA A 173 -6.38 1.95 13.60
CA ALA A 173 -6.80 0.55 13.61
C ALA A 173 -7.70 0.29 14.82
N PHE A 174 -8.48 -0.79 14.76
CA PHE A 174 -9.14 -1.34 15.93
C PHE A 174 -8.33 -2.51 16.47
N ALA A 175 -8.27 -2.64 17.79
CA ALA A 175 -7.85 -3.84 18.49
C ALA A 175 -9.09 -4.44 19.16
N HIS A 176 -9.75 -5.32 18.43
CA HIS A 176 -10.99 -5.99 18.82
C HIS A 176 -10.73 -7.06 19.87
N PHE A 177 -11.29 -6.90 21.07
CA PHE A 177 -11.09 -7.85 22.15
C PHE A 177 -12.11 -8.99 22.06
N LYS A 178 -11.62 -10.23 21.99
CA LYS A 178 -12.47 -11.42 22.07
C LYS A 178 -11.68 -12.60 22.63
N ASP A 179 -12.27 -13.32 23.59
CA ASP A 179 -11.71 -14.54 24.19
C ASP A 179 -10.27 -14.37 24.70
N GLY A 180 -9.95 -13.22 25.31
CA GLY A 180 -8.62 -12.92 25.86
C GLY A 180 -7.59 -12.40 24.85
N THR A 181 -7.92 -12.34 23.56
CA THR A 181 -7.03 -11.89 22.49
C THR A 181 -7.53 -10.57 21.87
N TYR A 182 -6.60 -9.70 21.49
CA TYR A 182 -6.87 -8.44 20.79
C TYR A 182 -6.50 -8.56 19.30
N ALA A 183 -7.50 -8.61 18.43
CA ALA A 183 -7.31 -8.71 16.98
C ALA A 183 -7.25 -7.33 16.30
N PHE A 184 -6.19 -7.08 15.54
CA PHE A 184 -5.97 -5.84 14.81
C PHE A 184 -6.72 -5.85 13.48
N ASP A 185 -7.63 -4.89 13.33
CA ASP A 185 -8.40 -4.63 12.12
C ASP A 185 -8.10 -3.22 11.60
N SER A 186 -7.98 -3.07 10.28
CA SER A 186 -7.83 -1.76 9.67
C SER A 186 -9.03 -0.87 9.96
N ASP A 187 -8.78 0.40 10.28
CA ASP A 187 -9.83 1.40 10.42
C ASP A 187 -10.28 1.86 9.02
N LYS A 188 -11.51 1.49 8.67
CA LYS A 188 -12.13 1.74 7.36
C LYS A 188 -12.97 3.03 7.28
N GLU A 189 -12.88 3.94 8.25
CA GLU A 189 -13.74 5.15 8.32
C GLU A 189 -13.72 5.99 7.03
N TYR A 190 -12.58 6.03 6.34
CA TYR A 190 -12.39 6.76 5.08
C TYR A 190 -11.98 5.84 3.92
N ASP A 191 -12.13 4.53 4.09
CA ASP A 191 -11.77 3.57 3.05
C ASP A 191 -12.89 3.56 2.00
N THR A 192 -12.56 3.91 0.77
CA THR A 192 -13.45 3.78 -0.38
C THR A 192 -12.99 2.57 -1.18
N GLU A 193 -13.80 1.51 -1.16
CA GLU A 193 -13.55 0.39 -2.05
C GLU A 193 -13.67 0.87 -3.50
N ASN A 194 -12.83 0.29 -4.35
CA ASN A 194 -12.67 0.74 -5.72
C ASN A 194 -12.31 -0.43 -6.63
N ILE A 195 -12.48 -0.19 -7.92
CA ILE A 195 -12.31 -1.17 -8.99
C ILE A 195 -10.94 -1.88 -8.96
N LEU A 196 -9.89 -1.22 -8.48
CA LEU A 196 -8.54 -1.77 -8.45
C LEU A 196 -8.42 -2.90 -7.42
N SER A 197 -9.18 -2.85 -6.33
CA SER A 197 -9.22 -3.94 -5.35
C SER A 197 -9.82 -5.22 -5.94
N LEU A 198 -10.87 -5.08 -6.75
CA LEU A 198 -11.51 -6.21 -7.45
C LEU A 198 -10.59 -6.77 -8.53
N LEU A 199 -10.06 -5.90 -9.39
CA LEU A 199 -9.12 -6.27 -10.44
C LEU A 199 -7.85 -6.93 -9.90
N GLY A 200 -7.37 -6.52 -8.73
CA GLY A 200 -6.24 -7.15 -8.05
C GLY A 200 -6.47 -8.65 -7.84
N LYS A 201 -7.61 -9.03 -7.26
CA LYS A 201 -7.94 -10.46 -7.00
C LYS A 201 -8.16 -11.25 -8.29
N SER A 202 -8.82 -10.65 -9.28
CA SER A 202 -9.01 -11.28 -10.59
C SER A 202 -7.66 -11.55 -11.25
N MET A 203 -6.74 -10.57 -11.24
CA MET A 203 -5.40 -10.76 -11.79
C MET A 203 -4.54 -11.74 -10.99
N GLU A 204 -4.67 -11.81 -9.65
CA GLU A 204 -4.00 -12.86 -8.87
C GLU A 204 -4.36 -14.26 -9.40
N LYS A 205 -5.64 -14.51 -9.72
CA LYS A 205 -6.10 -15.74 -10.37
C LYS A 205 -5.56 -15.89 -11.80
N LEU A 206 -5.60 -14.83 -12.62
CA LEU A 206 -5.05 -14.84 -13.98
C LEU A 206 -3.58 -15.24 -14.04
N LEU A 207 -2.78 -14.81 -13.05
CA LEU A 207 -1.34 -15.08 -13.02
C LEU A 207 -1.00 -16.48 -12.48
N THR A 208 -1.93 -17.15 -11.81
CA THR A 208 -1.69 -18.42 -11.08
C THR A 208 -2.49 -19.61 -11.57
N LEU A 209 -3.53 -19.40 -12.39
CA LEU A 209 -4.32 -20.46 -13.00
C LEU A 209 -3.99 -20.65 -14.48
N PRO A 210 -4.09 -21.88 -15.00
CA PRO A 210 -4.14 -22.11 -16.44
C PRO A 210 -5.30 -21.35 -17.10
N LYS A 211 -5.17 -21.06 -18.39
CA LYS A 211 -6.17 -20.31 -19.18
C LYS A 211 -7.58 -20.88 -19.04
N ASP A 212 -7.74 -22.18 -19.25
CA ASP A 212 -9.04 -22.84 -19.24
C ASP A 212 -9.70 -22.78 -17.85
N ASP A 213 -8.91 -22.84 -16.77
CA ASP A 213 -9.42 -22.73 -15.41
C ASP A 213 -9.78 -21.30 -15.03
N PHE A 214 -9.02 -20.31 -15.51
CA PHE A 214 -9.35 -18.91 -15.28
C PHE A 214 -10.63 -18.48 -16.02
N GLU A 215 -10.85 -18.98 -17.25
CA GLU A 215 -12.06 -18.68 -18.02
C GLU A 215 -13.35 -19.19 -17.36
N LYS A 216 -13.28 -20.21 -16.48
CA LYS A 216 -14.43 -20.63 -15.67
C LYS A 216 -14.94 -19.51 -14.75
N TYR A 217 -14.11 -18.54 -14.38
CA TYR A 217 -14.53 -17.38 -13.57
C TYR A 217 -15.28 -16.31 -14.37
N ARG A 218 -15.42 -16.47 -15.70
CA ARG A 218 -16.32 -15.63 -16.49
C ARG A 218 -17.77 -15.89 -16.08
N ARG A 219 -18.61 -14.86 -15.98
CA ARG A 219 -20.02 -14.98 -15.57
C ARG A 219 -20.81 -15.97 -16.41
N SER A 220 -20.51 -16.13 -17.70
CA SER A 220 -21.13 -17.12 -18.58
C SER A 220 -20.78 -18.56 -18.19
N LYS A 221 -19.56 -18.80 -17.68
CA LYS A 221 -19.00 -20.13 -17.36
C LYS A 221 -18.90 -20.42 -15.87
N SER A 222 -19.25 -19.46 -15.02
CA SER A 222 -19.14 -19.59 -13.56
C SER A 222 -19.87 -20.82 -13.01
N HIS A 223 -20.93 -21.28 -13.67
CA HIS A 223 -21.63 -22.51 -13.33
C HIS A 223 -20.76 -23.79 -13.42
N GLU A 224 -19.62 -23.75 -14.12
CA GLU A 224 -18.64 -24.84 -14.25
C GLU A 224 -17.67 -24.92 -13.05
N LEU A 225 -17.58 -23.87 -12.23
CA LEU A 225 -16.75 -23.87 -11.02
C LEU A 225 -17.35 -24.80 -9.96
N SER A 226 -16.55 -25.75 -9.50
CA SER A 226 -16.91 -26.63 -8.38
C SER A 226 -17.04 -25.86 -7.05
N ASP A 227 -17.78 -26.44 -6.10
CA ASP A 227 -17.90 -25.90 -4.75
C ASP A 227 -16.54 -25.85 -4.05
N GLU A 228 -15.65 -26.82 -4.33
CA GLU A 228 -14.28 -26.83 -3.83
C GLU A 228 -13.45 -25.65 -4.39
N GLU A 229 -13.54 -25.35 -5.69
CA GLU A 229 -12.82 -24.22 -6.31
C GLU A 229 -13.31 -22.87 -5.79
N ARG A 230 -14.61 -22.74 -5.52
CA ARG A 230 -15.21 -21.53 -4.93
C ARG A 230 -14.83 -21.35 -3.46
N ASN A 231 -14.70 -22.44 -2.72
CA ASN A 231 -14.45 -22.43 -1.28
C ASN A 231 -13.01 -22.78 -0.90
N ALA A 232 -12.10 -22.89 -1.88
CA ALA A 232 -10.69 -23.19 -1.67
C ALA A 232 -10.10 -22.29 -0.57
N GLN A 233 -9.33 -22.88 0.33
CA GLN A 233 -8.73 -22.15 1.43
C GLN A 233 -7.54 -21.32 0.94
N ASP A 234 -7.45 -20.08 1.41
CA ASP A 234 -6.25 -19.28 1.20
C ASP A 234 -5.10 -19.87 2.03
N SER A 235 -3.91 -19.89 1.45
CA SER A 235 -2.70 -20.33 2.13
C SER A 235 -2.16 -19.19 3.01
N PHE A 236 -1.85 -19.49 4.28
CA PHE A 236 -1.35 -18.51 5.24
C PHE A 236 -0.07 -18.97 5.91
N HIS A 237 0.81 -18.01 6.21
CA HIS A 237 1.89 -18.14 7.18
C HIS A 237 1.53 -17.43 8.47
N TYR A 238 1.89 -18.06 9.59
CA TYR A 238 1.81 -17.49 10.92
C TYR A 238 3.21 -17.30 11.50
N THR A 239 3.46 -16.14 12.10
CA THR A 239 4.75 -15.80 12.70
C THR A 239 4.52 -15.05 14.00
N THR A 240 5.30 -15.35 15.05
CA THR A 240 5.23 -14.64 16.33
C THR A 240 6.43 -13.71 16.54
N LEU A 241 6.19 -12.61 17.25
CA LEU A 241 7.23 -11.76 17.84
C LEU A 241 6.68 -11.04 19.08
N GLY A 242 7.30 -11.28 20.24
CA GLY A 242 6.75 -10.79 21.51
C GLY A 242 5.40 -11.43 21.78
N ASP A 243 4.40 -10.62 22.09
CA ASP A 243 3.02 -11.06 22.36
C ASP A 243 2.12 -11.02 21.11
N PHE A 244 2.70 -10.83 19.91
CA PHE A 244 1.98 -10.78 18.64
C PHE A 244 2.00 -12.11 17.89
N MET A 245 0.82 -12.55 17.44
CA MET A 245 0.62 -13.53 16.37
C MET A 245 0.28 -12.80 15.06
N MET A 246 1.10 -12.96 14.03
CA MET A 246 0.93 -12.26 12.75
C MET A 246 0.61 -13.25 11.63
N ARG A 247 -0.45 -12.97 10.86
CA ARG A 247 -0.88 -13.75 9.71
C ARG A 247 -0.51 -13.04 8.40
N SER A 248 0.04 -13.79 7.46
CA SER A 248 0.35 -13.33 6.12
C SER A 248 -0.23 -14.30 5.09
N GLN A 249 -1.05 -13.81 4.16
CA GLN A 249 -1.52 -14.58 3.01
C GLN A 249 -0.35 -14.84 2.07
N LEU A 250 -0.33 -16.01 1.43
CA LEU A 250 0.69 -16.42 0.48
C LEU A 250 0.08 -16.48 -0.91
N ASP A 251 0.57 -15.62 -1.81
CA ASP A 251 0.00 -15.50 -3.14
C ASP A 251 0.67 -16.45 -4.14
N ALA A 252 2.00 -16.65 -4.04
CA ALA A 252 2.73 -17.54 -4.93
C ALA A 252 4.02 -18.12 -4.32
N TYR A 253 4.47 -19.23 -4.90
CA TYR A 253 5.66 -19.97 -4.47
C TYR A 253 6.54 -20.41 -5.65
N ASP A 254 7.86 -20.26 -5.50
CA ASP A 254 8.87 -20.86 -6.37
C ASP A 254 10.08 -21.35 -5.55
N PRO A 255 10.42 -22.66 -5.56
CA PRO A 255 11.51 -23.21 -4.77
C PRO A 255 12.90 -22.69 -5.14
N ARG A 256 13.06 -22.07 -6.32
CA ARG A 256 14.35 -21.54 -6.79
C ARG A 256 14.65 -20.16 -6.20
N LEU A 257 13.65 -19.48 -5.62
CA LEU A 257 13.85 -18.21 -4.93
C LEU A 257 14.49 -18.44 -3.54
N PRO A 258 15.27 -17.46 -3.03
CA PRO A 258 15.85 -17.55 -1.69
C PRO A 258 14.82 -17.70 -0.56
N GLY A 259 15.31 -18.15 0.60
CA GLY A 259 14.52 -18.21 1.83
C GLY A 259 13.40 -19.24 1.75
N SER A 260 12.15 -18.81 1.90
CA SER A 260 10.98 -19.70 1.88
C SER A 260 10.49 -20.03 0.46
N GLY A 261 11.04 -19.38 -0.57
CA GLY A 261 10.52 -19.44 -1.94
C GLY A 261 9.19 -18.71 -2.15
N MET A 262 8.58 -18.15 -1.11
CA MET A 262 7.30 -17.45 -1.18
C MET A 262 7.48 -16.01 -1.67
N PHE A 263 6.54 -15.54 -2.46
CA PHE A 263 6.46 -14.14 -2.89
C PHE A 263 5.02 -13.68 -3.04
N ASP A 264 4.85 -12.37 -3.03
CA ASP A 264 3.55 -11.70 -3.06
C ASP A 264 3.22 -11.27 -4.50
N LEU A 265 1.96 -11.39 -4.91
CA LEU A 265 1.52 -10.93 -6.24
C LEU A 265 0.86 -9.57 -6.09
N LYS A 266 1.27 -8.61 -6.92
CA LYS A 266 0.72 -7.26 -6.91
C LYS A 266 0.49 -6.75 -8.31
N THR A 267 -0.47 -5.86 -8.43
CA THR A 267 -0.78 -5.18 -9.67
C THR A 267 -0.56 -3.69 -9.52
N ARG A 268 -0.15 -3.07 -10.62
CA ARG A 268 0.12 -1.64 -10.68
C ARG A 268 -0.64 -1.01 -11.83
N ALA A 269 -1.76 -0.38 -11.49
CA ALA A 269 -2.47 0.49 -12.41
C ALA A 269 -1.61 1.70 -12.78
N VAL A 270 -1.64 2.10 -14.05
CA VAL A 270 -0.97 3.30 -14.56
C VAL A 270 -1.42 4.57 -13.82
N VAL A 271 -0.54 5.55 -13.77
CA VAL A 271 -0.79 6.84 -13.09
C VAL A 271 -2.10 7.50 -13.52
N ALA A 272 -2.50 7.39 -14.80
CA ALA A 272 -3.76 7.95 -15.29
C ALA A 272 -4.99 7.36 -14.59
N VAL A 273 -4.99 6.06 -14.32
CA VAL A 273 -6.07 5.38 -13.57
C VAL A 273 -5.99 5.69 -12.08
N ARG A 274 -4.78 5.70 -11.50
CA ARG A 274 -4.60 5.93 -10.05
C ARG A 274 -4.99 7.34 -9.59
N MET A 275 -4.93 8.33 -10.48
CA MET A 275 -5.27 9.72 -10.16
C MET A 275 -6.77 10.02 -10.29
N ASP A 276 -7.53 9.19 -11.01
CA ASP A 276 -9.00 9.25 -11.09
C ASP A 276 -9.59 7.83 -11.05
N VAL A 277 -9.56 7.21 -9.86
CA VAL A 277 -10.01 5.81 -9.72
C VAL A 277 -11.51 5.65 -9.93
N ARG A 278 -12.31 6.68 -9.64
CA ARG A 278 -13.77 6.66 -9.91
C ARG A 278 -14.05 6.76 -11.40
N GLY A 279 -13.35 7.65 -12.11
CA GLY A 279 -13.38 7.75 -13.57
C GLY A 279 -12.31 6.91 -14.26
N TYR A 280 -12.02 5.69 -13.76
CA TYR A 280 -10.88 4.88 -14.21
C TYR A 280 -10.86 4.64 -15.72
N GLU A 281 -12.03 4.57 -16.36
CA GLU A 281 -12.20 4.39 -17.80
C GLU A 281 -11.50 5.48 -18.61
N LYS A 282 -11.48 6.73 -18.12
CA LYS A 282 -10.76 7.84 -18.76
C LYS A 282 -9.25 7.63 -18.76
N GLY A 283 -8.74 6.86 -17.79
CA GLY A 283 -7.34 6.50 -17.68
C GLY A 283 -6.98 5.23 -18.44
N ALA A 284 -7.97 4.44 -18.88
CA ALA A 284 -7.74 3.16 -19.55
C ALA A 284 -7.01 3.33 -20.90
N GLY A 285 -7.17 4.47 -21.57
CA GLY A 285 -6.42 4.79 -22.78
C GLY A 285 -4.90 4.95 -22.59
N TYR A 286 -4.42 5.11 -21.35
CA TYR A 286 -2.99 5.36 -21.10
C TYR A 286 -2.14 4.12 -21.31
N GLU A 287 -1.11 4.23 -22.16
CA GLU A 287 -0.23 3.12 -22.55
C GLU A 287 1.18 3.25 -21.94
N ILE A 288 1.77 2.13 -21.51
CA ILE A 288 3.21 2.06 -21.21
C ILE A 288 3.95 1.58 -22.45
N ARG A 289 4.76 2.47 -23.05
CA ARG A 289 5.45 2.23 -24.32
C ARG A 289 6.96 2.11 -24.17
N LYS A 290 7.52 2.53 -23.04
CA LYS A 290 8.96 2.62 -22.82
C LYS A 290 9.37 2.00 -21.50
N ARG A 291 10.62 1.55 -21.43
CA ARG A 291 11.24 1.16 -20.16
C ARG A 291 11.53 2.38 -19.28
N PHE A 292 12.11 3.43 -19.86
CA PHE A 292 12.56 4.63 -19.16
C PHE A 292 11.83 5.89 -19.65
N GLY A 293 11.65 6.87 -18.77
CA GLY A 293 11.10 8.20 -19.06
C GLY A 293 10.09 8.69 -18.02
N GLN A 294 9.72 9.97 -18.09
CA GLN A 294 8.76 10.60 -17.16
C GLN A 294 7.31 10.11 -17.31
N TRP A 295 6.93 9.66 -18.50
CA TRP A 295 5.56 9.31 -18.89
C TRP A 295 5.56 8.11 -19.83
N GLU A 296 4.44 7.38 -19.85
CA GLU A 296 4.21 6.22 -20.70
C GLU A 296 5.34 5.19 -20.55
N SER A 297 5.83 5.03 -19.31
CA SER A 297 7.01 4.25 -18.99
C SER A 297 6.84 3.41 -17.71
N PHE A 298 7.53 2.27 -17.66
CA PHE A 298 7.62 1.48 -16.42
C PHE A 298 8.36 2.23 -15.32
N GLU A 299 9.39 2.99 -15.68
CA GLU A 299 10.15 3.81 -14.74
C GLU A 299 9.29 4.84 -13.99
N ARG A 300 8.30 5.44 -14.67
CA ARG A 300 7.32 6.34 -14.02
C ARG A 300 6.54 5.60 -12.94
N GLU A 301 6.04 4.41 -13.26
CA GLU A 301 5.26 3.62 -12.32
C GLU A 301 6.10 3.14 -11.14
N TYR A 302 7.34 2.70 -11.41
CA TYR A 302 8.30 2.27 -10.40
C TYR A 302 8.71 3.43 -9.46
N TYR A 303 8.97 4.62 -10.01
CA TYR A 303 9.21 5.83 -9.22
C TYR A 303 8.05 6.14 -8.25
N ASP A 304 6.81 6.10 -8.76
CA ASP A 304 5.66 6.33 -7.90
C ASP A 304 5.53 5.20 -6.87
N MET A 305 5.88 3.95 -7.20
CA MET A 305 5.84 2.83 -6.26
C MET A 305 6.79 3.02 -5.08
N ILE A 306 8.03 3.46 -5.33
CA ILE A 306 9.02 3.81 -4.28
C ILE A 306 8.40 4.74 -3.23
N ARG A 307 7.66 5.75 -3.70
CA ARG A 307 7.10 6.81 -2.85
C ARG A 307 5.77 6.45 -2.19
N THR A 308 5.10 5.39 -2.64
CA THR A 308 3.72 5.07 -2.27
C THR A 308 3.56 3.72 -1.59
N VAL A 309 4.14 2.66 -2.13
CA VAL A 309 3.79 1.29 -1.74
C VAL A 309 4.99 0.46 -1.30
N PHE A 310 6.22 0.84 -1.64
CA PHE A 310 7.41 0.05 -1.26
C PHE A 310 7.53 -0.16 0.25
N LEU A 311 7.29 0.87 1.07
CA LEU A 311 7.33 0.70 2.52
C LEU A 311 6.29 -0.33 2.98
N LYS A 312 5.07 -0.27 2.44
CA LYS A 312 4.00 -1.24 2.72
C LYS A 312 4.45 -2.65 2.30
N TYR A 313 4.88 -2.83 1.06
CA TYR A 313 5.31 -4.12 0.54
C TYR A 313 6.49 -4.71 1.32
N SER A 314 7.49 -3.91 1.67
CA SER A 314 8.63 -4.36 2.47
C SER A 314 8.20 -4.91 3.84
N LEU A 315 7.20 -4.29 4.48
CA LEU A 315 6.65 -4.73 5.77
C LEU A 315 5.84 -6.01 5.60
N GLN A 316 5.06 -6.13 4.52
CA GLN A 316 4.28 -7.34 4.20
C GLN A 316 5.20 -8.54 3.91
N VAL A 317 6.21 -8.35 3.07
CA VAL A 317 7.19 -9.38 2.70
C VAL A 317 7.97 -9.87 3.93
N ARG A 318 8.41 -8.95 4.81
CA ARG A 318 9.08 -9.30 6.07
C ARG A 318 8.19 -10.09 7.01
N MET A 319 6.93 -9.69 7.14
CA MET A 319 5.99 -10.39 8.02
C MET A 319 5.54 -11.74 7.45
N GLY A 320 5.49 -11.87 6.13
CA GLY A 320 5.18 -13.11 5.41
C GLY A 320 6.37 -14.06 5.25
N ARG A 321 7.58 -13.62 5.60
CA ARG A 321 8.84 -14.33 5.36
C ARG A 321 9.00 -14.66 3.86
N MET A 322 8.60 -13.72 3.01
CA MET A 322 8.67 -13.81 1.55
C MET A 322 10.01 -13.24 1.04
N ASP A 323 10.36 -13.55 -0.20
CA ASP A 323 11.58 -13.06 -0.86
C ASP A 323 11.38 -11.69 -1.53
N GLY A 324 10.20 -11.44 -2.09
CA GLY A 324 9.93 -10.24 -2.86
C GLY A 324 8.48 -10.14 -3.33
N ILE A 325 8.25 -9.26 -4.30
CA ILE A 325 6.94 -9.03 -4.91
C ILE A 325 7.03 -9.16 -6.44
N PHE A 326 6.04 -9.81 -7.04
CA PHE A 326 5.83 -9.81 -8.48
C PHE A 326 4.80 -8.75 -8.83
N VAL A 327 5.10 -7.90 -9.82
CA VAL A 327 4.26 -6.76 -10.20
C VAL A 327 3.81 -6.88 -11.65
N ALA A 328 2.50 -6.88 -11.89
CA ALA A 328 1.89 -6.74 -13.21
C ALA A 328 1.45 -5.28 -13.46
N TYR A 329 1.96 -4.62 -14.49
CA TYR A 329 1.60 -3.24 -14.83
C TYR A 329 0.45 -3.21 -15.84
N HIS A 330 -0.60 -2.42 -15.57
CA HIS A 330 -1.82 -2.43 -16.39
C HIS A 330 -2.54 -1.08 -16.43
N ASN A 331 -3.43 -0.93 -17.41
CA ASN A 331 -4.37 0.21 -17.51
C ASN A 331 -5.83 -0.19 -17.24
N THR A 332 -6.06 -1.34 -16.59
CA THR A 332 -7.37 -2.01 -16.37
C THR A 332 -7.95 -2.78 -17.56
N GLN A 333 -7.48 -2.53 -18.78
CA GLN A 333 -7.88 -3.28 -19.98
C GLN A 333 -6.77 -4.21 -20.48
N ARG A 334 -5.51 -3.82 -20.32
CA ARG A 334 -4.33 -4.49 -20.85
C ARG A 334 -3.21 -4.57 -19.83
N ILE A 335 -2.44 -5.65 -19.90
CA ILE A 335 -1.18 -5.79 -19.17
C ILE A 335 -0.04 -5.36 -20.09
N PHE A 336 0.80 -4.45 -19.61
CA PHE A 336 1.95 -3.94 -20.36
C PHE A 336 3.21 -4.76 -20.14
N GLY A 337 3.33 -5.41 -18.99
CA GLY A 337 4.53 -6.12 -18.61
C GLY A 337 4.60 -6.43 -17.14
N PHE A 338 5.70 -7.09 -16.76
CA PHE A 338 5.91 -7.66 -15.45
C PHE A 338 7.29 -7.28 -14.89
N GLN A 339 7.39 -7.18 -13.57
CA GLN A 339 8.67 -6.98 -12.86
C GLN A 339 8.66 -7.75 -11.55
N TYR A 340 9.76 -8.43 -11.24
CA TYR A 340 10.01 -8.94 -9.90
C TYR A 340 10.87 -7.94 -9.13
N ILE A 341 10.48 -7.62 -7.90
CA ILE A 341 11.17 -6.67 -7.03
C ILE A 341 11.48 -7.40 -5.72
N SER A 342 12.75 -7.73 -5.52
CA SER A 342 13.21 -8.43 -4.31
C SER A 342 13.13 -7.52 -3.08
N LEU A 343 13.15 -8.12 -1.88
CA LEU A 343 13.25 -7.35 -0.64
C LEU A 343 14.51 -6.50 -0.58
N GLU A 344 15.64 -7.00 -1.12
CA GLU A 344 16.89 -6.26 -1.18
C GLU A 344 16.78 -5.01 -2.08
N GLU A 345 16.07 -5.11 -3.20
CA GLU A 345 15.81 -3.98 -4.09
C GLU A 345 14.93 -2.91 -3.38
N MET A 346 13.89 -3.36 -2.67
CA MET A 346 13.09 -2.46 -1.83
C MET A 346 13.92 -1.83 -0.71
N ASP A 347 14.87 -2.57 -0.13
CA ASP A 347 15.71 -2.07 0.95
C ASP A 347 16.70 -1.01 0.48
N VAL A 348 17.23 -1.11 -0.73
CA VAL A 348 18.03 -0.02 -1.31
C VAL A 348 17.17 1.25 -1.41
N ALA A 349 15.91 1.13 -1.85
CA ALA A 349 14.99 2.26 -1.98
C ALA A 349 14.53 2.84 -0.62
N LEU A 350 14.38 2.04 0.42
CA LEU A 350 13.82 2.46 1.71
C LEU A 350 14.87 2.72 2.81
N HIS A 351 15.93 1.92 2.82
CA HIS A 351 16.99 1.91 3.84
C HIS A 351 18.34 2.37 3.31
N GLY A 352 18.51 2.47 1.98
CA GLY A 352 19.74 2.95 1.34
C GLY A 352 20.81 1.88 1.17
N THR A 353 20.49 0.62 1.45
CA THR A 353 21.42 -0.52 1.38
C THR A 353 20.65 -1.79 0.98
N SER A 354 21.29 -2.71 0.28
CA SER A 354 20.76 -4.06 0.03
C SER A 354 20.95 -5.01 1.22
N ASP A 355 21.71 -4.58 2.24
CA ASP A 355 21.88 -5.36 3.46
C ASP A 355 20.58 -5.37 4.29
N ARG A 356 19.91 -6.52 4.27
CA ARG A 356 18.62 -6.76 4.93
C ARG A 356 18.66 -6.57 6.44
N ARG A 357 19.84 -6.62 7.10
CA ARG A 357 19.95 -6.46 8.56
C ARG A 357 19.29 -5.18 9.05
N LEU A 358 19.45 -4.06 8.34
CA LEU A 358 18.87 -2.78 8.74
C LEU A 358 17.34 -2.80 8.70
N GLY A 359 16.76 -3.16 7.56
CA GLY A 359 15.31 -3.20 7.40
C GLY A 359 14.65 -4.24 8.31
N ASP A 360 15.27 -5.40 8.47
CA ASP A 360 14.76 -6.48 9.34
C ASP A 360 14.78 -6.07 10.81
N GLN A 361 15.85 -5.40 11.26
CA GLN A 361 15.93 -4.87 12.61
C GLN A 361 14.95 -3.71 12.85
N GLU A 362 14.75 -2.82 11.86
CA GLU A 362 13.75 -1.74 11.95
C GLU A 362 12.33 -2.32 12.08
N PHE A 363 12.01 -3.36 11.31
CA PHE A 363 10.74 -4.08 11.38
C PHE A 363 10.50 -4.73 12.76
N LYS A 364 11.47 -5.53 13.24
CA LYS A 364 11.36 -6.19 14.54
C LYS A 364 11.22 -5.19 15.69
N THR A 365 11.99 -4.10 15.64
CA THR A 365 11.90 -3.02 16.64
C THR A 365 10.56 -2.33 16.61
N SER A 366 9.99 -2.12 15.41
CA SER A 366 8.65 -1.54 15.24
C SER A 366 7.57 -2.36 15.93
N ILE A 367 7.60 -3.68 15.76
CA ILE A 367 6.66 -4.59 16.46
C ILE A 367 6.89 -4.54 17.97
N LYS A 368 8.15 -4.57 18.43
CA LYS A 368 8.44 -4.50 19.87
C LYS A 368 7.95 -3.20 20.51
N LEU A 369 8.09 -2.06 19.84
CA LEU A 369 7.57 -0.78 20.31
C LEU A 369 6.04 -0.76 20.34
N LEU A 370 5.39 -1.32 19.32
CA LEU A 370 3.94 -1.48 19.29
C LEU A 370 3.46 -2.37 20.46
N ASN A 371 4.14 -3.48 20.75
CA ASN A 371 3.84 -4.36 21.89
C ASN A 371 3.86 -3.61 23.22
N GLU A 372 4.90 -2.80 23.46
CA GLU A 372 5.03 -2.06 24.72
C GLU A 372 3.95 -0.97 24.88
N LEU A 373 3.52 -0.35 23.77
CA LEU A 373 2.42 0.61 23.76
C LEU A 373 1.08 -0.08 23.99
N MET A 374 0.87 -1.24 23.37
CA MET A 374 -0.33 -2.03 23.54
C MET A 374 -0.44 -2.62 24.94
N ASP A 375 0.64 -3.10 25.55
CA ASP A 375 0.62 -3.60 26.93
C ASP A 375 0.17 -2.51 27.91
N LYS A 376 0.61 -1.26 27.69
CA LYS A 376 0.15 -0.11 28.48
C LYS A 376 -1.33 0.18 28.24
N ALA A 377 -1.78 0.11 26.98
CA ALA A 377 -3.17 0.36 26.61
C ALA A 377 -4.12 -0.70 27.20
N THR A 378 -3.82 -1.99 27.03
CA THR A 378 -4.65 -3.09 27.54
C THR A 378 -4.58 -3.23 29.05
N LYS A 379 -3.47 -2.83 29.69
CA LYS A 379 -3.42 -2.71 31.15
C LYS A 379 -4.36 -1.61 31.68
N LYS A 380 -4.51 -0.50 30.95
CA LYS A 380 -5.40 0.60 31.34
C LYS A 380 -6.87 0.28 31.04
N TYR A 381 -7.13 -0.39 29.92
CA TYR A 381 -8.48 -0.74 29.45
C TYR A 381 -8.59 -2.27 29.22
N PRO A 382 -8.53 -3.08 30.30
CA PRO A 382 -8.55 -4.53 30.18
C PRO A 382 -9.90 -5.02 29.65
N GLY A 383 -9.86 -5.98 28.72
CA GLY A 383 -11.04 -6.66 28.19
C GLY A 383 -11.98 -5.80 27.33
N ARG A 384 -11.54 -4.61 26.90
CA ARG A 384 -12.34 -3.70 26.06
C ARG A 384 -11.76 -3.60 24.66
N THR A 385 -12.62 -3.50 23.64
CA THR A 385 -12.19 -3.17 22.28
C THR A 385 -11.65 -1.74 22.24
N LEU A 386 -10.53 -1.56 21.52
CA LEU A 386 -9.77 -0.31 21.50
C LEU A 386 -9.68 0.23 20.09
N ARG A 387 -9.86 1.54 19.92
CA ARG A 387 -9.56 2.26 18.69
C ARG A 387 -8.25 3.03 18.85
N LEU A 388 -7.30 2.75 17.96
CA LEU A 388 -5.94 3.25 17.98
C LEU A 388 -5.77 4.35 16.93
N HIS A 389 -5.03 5.41 17.26
CA HIS A 389 -4.53 6.38 16.29
C HIS A 389 -3.04 6.61 16.52
N VAL A 390 -2.24 6.50 15.45
CA VAL A 390 -0.78 6.58 15.50
C VAL A 390 -0.30 7.62 14.50
N GLU A 391 0.60 8.50 14.94
CA GLU A 391 1.24 9.46 14.04
C GLU A 391 2.65 9.78 14.51
N THR A 392 3.63 9.50 13.66
CA THR A 392 4.99 10.04 13.82
C THR A 392 5.05 11.46 13.29
N ARG A 393 5.68 12.38 14.02
CA ARG A 393 5.83 13.78 13.60
C ARG A 393 7.27 14.07 13.17
N PRO A 394 7.48 14.80 12.06
CA PRO A 394 8.80 15.24 11.62
C PRO A 394 9.25 16.50 12.39
N THR A 395 9.41 16.38 13.71
CA THR A 395 9.99 17.42 14.57
C THR A 395 11.52 17.34 14.54
N LYS A 396 12.22 18.35 15.10
CA LYS A 396 13.71 18.35 15.19
C LYS A 396 14.26 17.03 15.76
N VAL A 397 13.58 16.49 16.77
CA VAL A 397 13.74 15.11 17.21
C VAL A 397 12.40 14.43 16.94
N PRO A 398 12.32 13.44 16.04
CA PRO A 398 11.08 12.74 15.74
C PRO A 398 10.48 12.09 17.00
N LEU A 399 9.16 12.07 17.06
CA LEU A 399 8.40 11.38 18.09
C LEU A 399 7.14 10.78 17.49
N THR A 400 6.67 9.68 18.07
CA THR A 400 5.42 9.02 17.67
C THR A 400 4.37 9.25 18.73
N TYR A 401 3.25 9.83 18.32
CA TYR A 401 2.04 9.87 19.13
C TYR A 401 1.26 8.57 18.97
N PHE A 402 0.73 8.07 20.08
CA PHE A 402 -0.10 6.87 20.16
C PHE A 402 -1.31 7.16 21.05
N PHE A 403 -2.50 7.11 20.47
CA PHE A 403 -3.75 7.38 21.15
C PHE A 403 -4.65 6.17 21.14
N VAL A 404 -5.32 5.93 22.26
CA VAL A 404 -6.26 4.83 22.45
C VAL A 404 -7.52 5.34 23.12
N GLU A 405 -8.66 5.10 22.47
CA GLU A 405 -9.98 5.24 23.09
C GLU A 405 -10.66 3.86 23.12
N PRO A 406 -11.27 3.45 24.24
CA PRO A 406 -12.12 2.27 24.25
C PRO A 406 -13.43 2.56 23.52
N VAL A 407 -13.91 1.58 22.75
CA VAL A 407 -15.13 1.67 21.95
C VAL A 407 -15.99 0.43 22.17
N THR A 408 -17.29 0.54 21.93
CA THR A 408 -18.18 -0.63 21.92
C THR A 408 -18.04 -1.41 20.61
N GLU A 409 -18.52 -2.66 20.58
CA GLU A 409 -18.58 -3.43 19.33
C GLU A 409 -19.48 -2.77 18.30
N GLU A 410 -20.62 -2.21 18.71
CA GLU A 410 -21.53 -1.44 17.86
C GLU A 410 -20.82 -0.25 17.20
N GLU A 411 -20.09 0.56 17.98
CA GLU A 411 -19.35 1.72 17.44
C GLU A 411 -18.24 1.30 16.45
N MET A 412 -17.60 0.16 16.69
CA MET A 412 -16.63 -0.42 15.77
C MET A 412 -17.33 -0.86 14.48
N MET A 413 -18.47 -1.55 14.57
CA MET A 413 -19.25 -1.99 13.42
C MET A 413 -19.73 -0.81 12.59
N ASP A 414 -20.31 0.22 13.22
CA ASP A 414 -20.76 1.45 12.54
C ASP A 414 -19.61 2.11 11.77
N THR A 415 -18.42 2.21 12.40
CA THR A 415 -17.24 2.79 11.74
C THR A 415 -16.74 1.92 10.58
N GLN A 416 -16.83 0.59 10.71
CA GLN A 416 -16.42 -0.35 9.66
C GLN A 416 -17.44 -0.43 8.52
N GLU A 417 -18.72 -0.15 8.77
CA GLU A 417 -19.80 -0.15 7.77
C GLU A 417 -19.94 1.18 7.04
N ALA A 418 -19.57 2.30 7.66
CA ALA A 418 -19.54 3.62 7.02
C ALA A 418 -18.69 3.66 5.73
N GLY A 419 -17.71 2.77 5.57
CA GLY A 419 -16.93 2.62 4.32
C GLY A 419 -17.47 1.56 3.33
N LYS A 420 -18.32 0.64 3.79
CA LYS A 420 -18.82 -0.49 2.97
C LYS A 420 -19.96 -0.14 2.02
N SER A 421 -20.73 0.93 2.27
CA SER A 421 -21.86 1.29 1.39
C SER A 421 -21.42 1.47 -0.06
N SER A 422 -20.16 1.87 -0.29
CA SER A 422 -19.58 2.05 -1.62
C SER A 422 -19.42 0.77 -2.45
N VAL A 423 -19.36 -0.42 -1.85
CA VAL A 423 -19.12 -1.69 -2.56
C VAL A 423 -20.36 -2.17 -3.26
N GLU A 424 -21.45 -2.27 -2.49
CA GLU A 424 -22.75 -2.69 -3.02
C GLU A 424 -23.29 -1.66 -4.00
N GLU A 425 -22.97 -0.37 -3.81
CA GLU A 425 -23.27 0.69 -4.76
C GLU A 425 -22.46 0.53 -6.05
N LEU A 426 -21.15 0.31 -5.98
CA LEU A 426 -20.30 0.10 -7.17
C LEU A 426 -20.69 -1.17 -7.94
N GLU A 427 -20.96 -2.27 -7.24
CA GLU A 427 -21.44 -3.51 -7.85
C GLU A 427 -22.84 -3.33 -8.46
N ARG A 428 -23.76 -2.64 -7.78
CA ARG A 428 -25.08 -2.29 -8.35
C ARG A 428 -24.96 -1.36 -9.55
N GLU A 429 -24.07 -0.38 -9.51
CA GLU A 429 -23.84 0.55 -10.63
C GLU A 429 -23.32 -0.23 -11.84
N LEU A 430 -22.33 -1.12 -11.66
CA LEU A 430 -21.82 -2.01 -12.71
C LEU A 430 -22.89 -2.96 -13.27
N LEU A 431 -23.79 -3.47 -12.42
CA LEU A 431 -24.91 -4.31 -12.84
C LEU A 431 -25.99 -3.49 -13.58
N SER A 432 -26.28 -2.27 -13.15
CA SER A 432 -27.26 -1.39 -13.80
C SER A 432 -26.81 -0.88 -15.18
N LEU A 433 -25.51 -0.63 -15.37
CA LEU A 433 -24.94 -0.26 -16.68
C LEU A 433 -25.15 -1.36 -17.73
N ARG A 434 -25.27 -2.62 -17.31
CA ARG A 434 -25.56 -3.76 -18.19
C ARG A 434 -27.04 -3.84 -18.57
N GLU A 435 -27.95 -3.42 -17.71
CA GLU A 435 -29.38 -3.37 -18.04
C GLU A 435 -29.67 -2.29 -19.08
N THR A 436 -28.94 -1.16 -19.02
CA THR A 436 -29.02 -0.10 -20.03
C THR A 436 -28.37 -0.50 -21.36
N GLU A 437 -27.21 -1.16 -21.36
CA GLU A 437 -26.56 -1.61 -22.61
C GLU A 437 -27.34 -2.76 -23.30
N ASN A 438 -27.93 -3.68 -22.52
CA ASN A 438 -28.82 -4.72 -23.07
C ASN A 438 -30.15 -4.16 -23.60
N GLN A 439 -30.53 -2.93 -23.21
CA GLN A 439 -31.69 -2.22 -23.77
C GLN A 439 -31.33 -1.40 -25.01
N GLU A 440 -30.12 -0.83 -25.07
CA GLU A 440 -29.62 -0.09 -26.24
C GLU A 440 -29.34 -1.01 -27.45
N ASP A 441 -29.04 -2.30 -27.24
CA ASP A 441 -28.98 -3.31 -28.34
C ASP A 441 -30.36 -3.72 -28.90
N SER A 442 -31.47 -3.14 -28.41
CA SER A 442 -32.83 -3.48 -28.83
C SER A 442 -33.65 -2.34 -29.45
N GLU A 443 -33.14 -1.11 -29.51
CA GLU A 443 -33.85 0.01 -30.14
C GLU A 443 -32.93 0.86 -31.02
N ASP A 444 -32.76 0.42 -32.27
CA ASP A 444 -32.27 1.28 -33.34
C ASP A 444 -33.27 1.27 -34.50
N THR A 445 -34.28 2.16 -34.44
CA THR A 445 -34.93 2.72 -35.64
C THR A 445 -35.44 4.14 -35.40
N ASP A 446 -34.72 5.07 -36.03
CA ASP A 446 -35.19 6.23 -36.80
C ASP A 446 -35.47 7.58 -36.10
N GLY A 447 -34.90 8.65 -36.68
CA GLY A 447 -35.33 10.04 -36.47
C GLY A 447 -34.26 11.13 -36.29
N MET A 448 -33.67 11.62 -37.39
CA MET A 448 -32.85 12.84 -37.48
C MET A 448 -33.66 14.14 -37.18
N ALA A 449 -33.09 15.12 -36.44
CA ALA A 449 -33.26 16.57 -36.71
C ALA A 449 -32.32 17.51 -35.90
N GLN A 450 -31.48 18.23 -36.65
CA GLN A 450 -30.90 19.59 -36.54
C GLN A 450 -30.80 20.38 -35.21
N VAL A 451 -29.53 20.69 -34.87
CA VAL A 451 -28.88 22.00 -34.62
C VAL A 451 -29.75 23.25 -34.38
N GLU A 452 -29.56 23.93 -33.23
CA GLU A 452 -29.32 25.39 -33.22
C GLU A 452 -28.60 25.89 -31.96
N SER A 453 -27.70 26.83 -32.21
CA SER A 453 -26.71 27.49 -31.35
C SER A 453 -27.27 28.72 -30.64
N GLN A 454 -26.87 28.96 -29.38
CA GLN A 454 -26.79 30.33 -28.83
C GLN A 454 -25.55 30.49 -27.94
N GLN A 455 -24.61 31.30 -28.43
CA GLN A 455 -23.58 32.00 -27.66
C GLN A 455 -24.23 33.14 -26.87
N SER A 456 -23.74 33.41 -25.67
CA SER A 456 -23.70 34.76 -25.13
C SER A 456 -22.47 34.96 -24.26
N ASP A 457 -21.90 36.15 -24.43
CA ASP A 457 -20.53 36.53 -24.17
C ASP A 457 -20.17 36.80 -22.70
N GLU A 458 -18.85 36.84 -22.54
CA GLU A 458 -18.02 37.36 -21.45
C GLU A 458 -18.57 38.58 -20.71
N GLU A 459 -18.37 38.60 -19.39
CA GLU A 459 -17.93 39.82 -18.71
C GLU A 459 -17.01 39.49 -17.53
N ALA A 460 -15.76 39.90 -17.67
CA ALA A 460 -14.74 39.90 -16.63
C ALA A 460 -15.04 40.99 -15.59
N LYS A 461 -14.98 40.63 -14.30
CA LYS A 461 -14.77 41.60 -13.21
C LYS A 461 -13.73 41.09 -12.22
N GLU A 462 -12.84 42.02 -11.92
CA GLU A 462 -11.58 41.88 -11.20
C GLU A 462 -11.71 41.44 -9.74
N LEU A 463 -10.64 40.81 -9.28
CA LEU A 463 -10.35 40.43 -7.91
C LEU A 463 -10.40 41.63 -6.95
N SER A 464 -11.09 41.45 -5.83
CA SER A 464 -10.68 42.03 -4.55
C SER A 464 -10.64 40.93 -3.48
N ASP A 465 -9.50 40.89 -2.81
CA ASP A 465 -9.07 39.98 -1.76
C ASP A 465 -9.69 40.43 -0.44
N GLU A 466 -10.69 39.72 0.09
CA GLU A 466 -11.00 39.75 1.53
C GLU A 466 -11.54 38.40 2.02
N THR A 467 -10.80 37.87 2.99
CA THR A 467 -11.11 36.74 3.85
C THR A 467 -12.49 36.81 4.49
N SER A 468 -13.28 35.74 4.38
CA SER A 468 -14.34 35.40 5.36
C SER A 468 -14.61 33.90 5.39
N PRO A 469 -14.82 33.29 6.58
CA PRO A 469 -14.96 31.84 6.73
C PRO A 469 -16.39 31.41 6.41
N MET A 470 -16.56 30.52 5.43
CA MET A 470 -17.82 29.79 5.25
C MET A 470 -17.85 28.61 6.22
N ASP A 471 -18.62 28.77 7.29
CA ASP A 471 -19.00 27.70 8.21
C ASP A 471 -19.90 26.69 7.48
N SER A 472 -19.40 25.47 7.31
CA SER A 472 -20.23 24.31 6.94
C SER A 472 -21.05 23.88 8.15
N PRO A 473 -22.35 23.51 8.01
CA PRO A 473 -23.24 23.12 9.13
C PRO A 473 -22.78 21.88 9.94
N ASN A 474 -21.67 21.25 9.56
CA ASN A 474 -21.20 20.02 10.16
C ASN A 474 -20.31 20.26 11.40
N GLU A 475 -19.69 21.43 11.57
CA GLU A 475 -18.75 21.63 12.68
C GLU A 475 -19.41 21.59 14.07
N ALA A 476 -20.66 22.04 14.16
CA ALA A 476 -21.45 21.97 15.39
C ALA A 476 -21.82 20.52 15.77
N ALA A 477 -22.19 19.67 14.81
CA ALA A 477 -22.47 18.26 15.05
C ALA A 477 -21.21 17.47 15.45
N TRP A 478 -20.06 17.77 14.81
CA TRP A 478 -18.75 17.22 15.18
C TRP A 478 -18.32 17.68 16.59
N ASN A 479 -18.56 18.95 16.95
CA ASN A 479 -18.27 19.46 18.28
C ASN A 479 -19.18 18.85 19.37
N VAL A 480 -20.46 18.57 19.06
CA VAL A 480 -21.39 17.86 19.96
C VAL A 480 -20.97 16.39 20.15
N MET A 481 -20.48 15.72 19.11
CA MET A 481 -19.95 14.34 19.22
C MET A 481 -18.63 14.27 20.01
N MET A 482 -17.82 15.34 19.96
CA MET A 482 -16.53 15.49 20.66
C MET A 482 -16.67 15.90 22.14
N LEU A 483 -17.87 16.24 22.60
CA LEU A 483 -18.16 16.66 23.98
C LEU A 483 -18.58 15.52 24.92
N LYS A 484 -18.65 14.27 24.45
CA LYS A 484 -18.70 13.14 25.39
C LYS A 484 -17.35 13.05 26.11
N ASP A 485 -17.36 13.00 27.45
CA ASP A 485 -16.21 12.69 28.32
C ASP A 485 -15.69 11.27 28.07
N ARG A 486 -15.30 10.95 26.83
CA ARG A 486 -14.76 9.65 26.45
C ARG A 486 -13.39 9.49 27.04
N GLU A 487 -13.13 8.31 27.58
CA GLU A 487 -11.83 7.96 28.10
C GLU A 487 -10.80 7.97 26.96
N LEU A 488 -9.64 8.59 27.21
CA LEU A 488 -8.57 8.68 26.24
C LEU A 488 -7.23 8.43 26.93
N LEU A 489 -6.45 7.50 26.38
CA LEU A 489 -5.03 7.37 26.69
C LEU A 489 -4.24 7.97 25.54
N GLY A 490 -3.53 9.06 25.82
CA GLY A 490 -2.53 9.63 24.91
C GLY A 490 -1.13 9.34 25.41
N MET A 491 -0.26 8.83 24.55
CA MET A 491 1.15 8.62 24.81
C MET A 491 1.99 9.20 23.68
N TYR A 492 3.26 9.47 23.97
CA TYR A 492 4.25 9.65 22.93
C TYR A 492 5.53 8.86 23.21
N VAL A 493 6.18 8.44 22.14
CA VAL A 493 7.45 7.72 22.16
C VAL A 493 8.54 8.58 21.56
N THR A 494 9.66 8.66 22.27
CA THR A 494 10.91 9.24 21.78
C THR A 494 12.01 8.18 21.82
N ILE A 495 12.94 8.24 20.88
CA ILE A 495 14.05 7.29 20.78
C ILE A 495 15.40 7.99 20.71
N ARG A 496 16.46 7.24 21.00
CA ARG A 496 17.84 7.53 20.62
C ARG A 496 18.44 6.28 19.98
N ASN A 497 19.00 6.43 18.79
CA ASN A 497 19.70 5.36 18.10
C ASN A 497 21.16 5.36 18.53
N GLN A 498 21.69 4.18 18.85
CA GLN A 498 23.09 3.98 19.13
C GLN A 498 23.62 2.88 18.22
N VAL A 499 24.63 3.17 17.40
CA VAL A 499 25.31 2.18 16.55
C VAL A 499 26.74 2.07 17.04
N ASN A 500 27.18 0.86 17.37
CA ASN A 500 28.54 0.58 17.84
C ASN A 500 28.98 1.45 19.04
N GLY A 501 28.02 1.74 19.94
CA GLY A 501 28.27 2.57 21.12
C GLY A 501 28.11 4.09 20.91
N GLU A 502 27.96 4.56 19.67
CA GLU A 502 27.83 5.99 19.36
C GLU A 502 26.38 6.39 19.04
N TYR A 503 25.93 7.52 19.59
CA TYR A 503 24.60 8.03 19.28
C TYR A 503 24.55 8.66 17.89
N VAL A 504 23.62 8.17 17.07
CA VAL A 504 23.41 8.61 15.70
C VAL A 504 21.97 9.11 15.51
N GLU A 505 21.74 9.93 14.48
CA GLU A 505 20.38 10.36 14.13
C GLU A 505 19.53 9.16 13.70
N ARG A 506 20.10 8.31 12.84
CA ARG A 506 19.48 7.11 12.29
C ARG A 506 20.54 6.02 12.08
N PRO A 507 20.18 4.74 12.17
CA PRO A 507 21.09 3.65 11.82
C PRO A 507 21.38 3.65 10.31
N THR A 508 22.64 3.39 9.97
CA THR A 508 23.13 3.16 8.60
C THR A 508 24.13 2.01 8.65
N ILE A 509 24.13 1.15 7.63
CA ILE A 509 25.11 0.08 7.50
C ILE A 509 26.16 0.50 6.47
N ASN A 510 27.43 0.41 6.86
CA ASN A 510 28.57 0.41 5.94
C ASN A 510 29.06 -1.04 5.79
N GLN A 511 29.49 -1.43 4.58
CA GLN A 511 29.75 -2.84 4.21
C GLN A 511 30.84 -3.55 5.05
N GLU A 512 31.64 -2.82 5.83
CA GLU A 512 32.83 -3.34 6.52
C GLU A 512 32.68 -3.44 8.06
N ASP A 513 31.57 -2.98 8.65
CA ASP A 513 31.44 -2.88 10.12
C ASP A 513 30.62 -4.02 10.77
N ASP A 514 31.06 -4.43 11.97
CA ASP A 514 30.18 -5.07 12.95
C ASP A 514 29.00 -4.13 13.22
N PHE A 515 27.79 -4.51 12.81
CA PHE A 515 26.58 -3.68 12.96
C PHE A 515 25.86 -4.04 14.27
N ASP A 516 26.26 -3.40 15.38
CA ASP A 516 25.54 -3.47 16.67
C ASP A 516 24.67 -2.23 16.85
N TRP A 517 23.37 -2.39 16.58
CA TRP A 517 22.38 -1.34 16.80
C TRP A 517 21.67 -1.53 18.14
N ALA A 518 21.53 -0.45 18.91
CA ALA A 518 20.68 -0.38 20.08
C ALA A 518 19.75 0.83 19.98
N VAL A 519 18.51 0.65 20.43
CA VAL A 519 17.49 1.69 20.47
C VAL A 519 17.11 1.94 21.91
N GLU A 520 17.48 3.09 22.43
CA GLU A 520 16.94 3.58 23.69
C GLU A 520 15.61 4.28 23.44
N TYR A 521 14.58 3.96 24.22
CA TYR A 521 13.26 4.55 24.07
C TYR A 521 12.63 4.91 25.41
N ALA A 522 11.76 5.91 25.38
CA ALA A 522 10.93 6.29 26.51
C ALA A 522 9.49 6.51 26.05
N ILE A 523 8.53 5.94 26.79
CA ILE A 523 7.09 6.13 26.57
C ILE A 523 6.56 7.03 27.68
N THR A 524 5.99 8.17 27.29
CA THR A 524 5.45 9.15 28.23
C THR A 524 3.97 9.36 28.00
N GLU A 525 3.18 9.26 29.07
CA GLU A 525 1.75 9.57 29.06
C GLU A 525 1.49 11.08 29.00
N LEU A 526 0.52 11.48 28.19
CA LEU A 526 0.11 12.86 28.02
C LEU A 526 -0.98 13.21 29.05
N PRO A 527 -0.91 14.39 29.70
CA PRO A 527 -2.02 14.90 30.49
C PRO A 527 -3.28 15.02 29.64
N GLU A 528 -4.43 14.70 30.21
CA GLU A 528 -5.70 14.54 29.48
C GLU A 528 -6.05 15.71 28.55
N LYS A 529 -6.00 16.95 29.05
CA LYS A 529 -6.29 18.15 28.24
C LYS A 529 -5.38 18.26 27.01
N ARG A 530 -4.09 17.92 27.16
CA ARG A 530 -3.11 17.94 26.07
C ARG A 530 -3.35 16.76 25.12
N ALA A 531 -3.68 15.58 25.66
CA ALA A 531 -4.00 14.40 24.90
C ALA A 531 -5.20 14.66 23.96
N ARG A 532 -6.32 15.16 24.49
CA ARG A 532 -7.53 15.50 23.70
C ARG A 532 -7.21 16.49 22.58
N LYS A 533 -6.50 17.59 22.88
CA LYS A 533 -6.13 18.60 21.88
C LYS A 533 -5.29 18.02 20.73
N ILE A 534 -4.33 17.15 21.02
CA ILE A 534 -3.49 16.54 19.99
C ILE A 534 -4.30 15.51 19.20
N TYR A 535 -5.12 14.71 19.89
CA TYR A 535 -5.99 13.70 19.28
C TYR A 535 -6.95 14.29 18.25
N THR A 536 -7.65 15.38 18.58
CA THR A 536 -8.52 16.10 17.63
C THR A 536 -7.75 16.54 16.39
N LYS A 537 -6.54 17.06 16.56
CA LYS A 537 -5.70 17.48 15.43
C LYS A 537 -5.22 16.29 14.58
N ILE A 538 -5.00 15.11 15.18
CA ILE A 538 -4.67 13.88 14.45
C ILE A 538 -5.85 13.45 13.59
N LYS A 539 -7.06 13.39 14.17
CA LYS A 539 -8.28 13.08 13.44
C LYS A 539 -8.52 14.04 12.27
N GLN A 540 -8.36 15.36 12.50
CA GLN A 540 -8.45 16.37 11.44
C GLN A 540 -7.43 16.15 10.32
N ARG A 541 -6.17 15.83 10.64
CA ARG A 541 -5.14 15.52 9.64
C ARG A 541 -5.45 14.25 8.86
N ARG A 542 -5.91 13.19 9.56
CA ARG A 542 -6.32 11.94 8.94
C ARG A 542 -7.46 12.17 7.95
N ARG A 543 -8.51 12.88 8.38
CA ARG A 543 -9.63 13.28 7.53
C ARG A 543 -9.17 14.10 6.32
N LYS A 544 -8.31 15.11 6.51
CA LYS A 544 -7.80 15.93 5.39
C LYS A 544 -7.05 15.12 4.33
N VAL A 545 -6.39 14.03 4.73
CA VAL A 545 -5.56 13.22 3.83
C VAL A 545 -6.34 12.06 3.18
N LEU A 546 -7.36 11.53 3.86
CA LEU A 546 -8.09 10.33 3.43
C LEU A 546 -9.52 10.59 2.95
N ALA A 547 -10.18 11.65 3.44
CA ALA A 547 -11.56 11.90 3.04
C ALA A 547 -11.59 12.42 1.59
N PRO A 548 -12.47 11.86 0.74
CA PRO A 548 -12.64 12.31 -0.63
C PRO A 548 -12.94 13.81 -0.65
N GLN A 549 -12.10 14.62 -1.31
CA GLN A 549 -12.41 16.03 -1.53
C GLN A 549 -13.26 16.16 -2.80
N SER A 550 -14.31 16.97 -2.76
CA SER A 550 -15.21 17.22 -3.90
C SER A 550 -14.49 17.84 -5.12
N SER A 551 -13.27 18.36 -4.95
CA SER A 551 -12.44 18.95 -6.01
C SER A 551 -11.36 18.01 -6.58
N GLU A 552 -11.23 16.76 -6.11
CA GLU A 552 -10.08 15.89 -6.47
C GLU A 552 -9.86 15.77 -7.98
N GLY A 553 -10.91 15.50 -8.76
CA GLY A 553 -10.79 15.42 -10.23
C GLY A 553 -10.27 16.70 -10.88
N TRP A 554 -10.60 17.86 -10.32
CA TRP A 554 -10.16 19.17 -10.82
C TRP A 554 -8.75 19.55 -10.32
N ASP A 555 -8.42 19.20 -9.08
CA ASP A 555 -7.10 19.43 -8.49
C ASP A 555 -6.02 18.57 -9.18
N TRP A 556 -6.33 17.33 -9.59
CA TRP A 556 -5.41 16.49 -10.36
C TRP A 556 -5.27 16.95 -11.81
N TYR A 557 -6.37 17.38 -12.45
CA TYR A 557 -6.31 18.00 -13.76
C TYR A 557 -5.36 19.20 -13.76
N LYS A 558 -5.40 20.05 -12.73
CA LYS A 558 -4.45 21.16 -12.54
C LYS A 558 -3.04 20.68 -12.22
N MET A 559 -2.85 19.68 -11.35
CA MET A 559 -1.53 19.18 -10.95
C MET A 559 -0.72 18.68 -12.15
N PHE A 560 -1.38 17.99 -13.09
CA PHE A 560 -0.75 17.49 -14.31
C PHE A 560 -1.03 18.36 -15.53
N GLN A 561 -1.64 19.54 -15.36
CA GLN A 561 -1.97 20.48 -16.44
C GLN A 561 -2.74 19.84 -17.61
N GLY A 562 -3.66 18.92 -17.31
CA GLY A 562 -4.43 18.17 -18.32
C GLY A 562 -3.63 17.12 -19.11
N LYS A 563 -2.37 16.86 -18.73
CA LYS A 563 -1.49 15.95 -19.46
C LYS A 563 -1.94 14.49 -19.42
N LEU A 564 -2.50 14.02 -18.31
CA LEU A 564 -2.93 12.62 -18.17
C LEU A 564 -4.08 12.27 -19.13
N PRO A 565 -5.19 13.04 -19.20
CA PRO A 565 -6.22 12.84 -20.22
C PRO A 565 -5.69 12.92 -21.66
N ALA A 566 -4.79 13.88 -21.94
CA ALA A 566 -4.19 14.03 -23.27
C ALA A 566 -3.34 12.81 -23.67
N LEU A 567 -2.59 12.24 -22.71
CA LEU A 567 -1.80 11.03 -22.92
C LEU A 567 -2.69 9.79 -23.07
N ALA A 568 -3.78 9.68 -22.31
CA ALA A 568 -4.75 8.58 -22.46
C ALA A 568 -5.39 8.59 -23.86
N LYS A 569 -5.89 9.75 -24.32
CA LYS A 569 -6.44 9.91 -25.68
C LYS A 569 -5.41 9.62 -26.78
N LYS A 570 -4.14 9.94 -26.54
CA LYS A 570 -3.04 9.60 -27.46
C LYS A 570 -2.79 8.09 -27.50
N GLY A 571 -2.87 7.42 -26.34
CA GLY A 571 -2.72 5.97 -26.23
C GLY A 571 -3.88 5.22 -26.89
N GLU A 572 -5.12 5.70 -26.75
CA GLU A 572 -6.30 5.17 -27.48
C GLU A 572 -6.06 5.16 -28.98
N ARG A 573 -5.75 6.33 -29.57
CA ARG A 573 -5.46 6.45 -31.01
C ARG A 573 -4.29 5.57 -31.45
N TYR A 574 -3.26 5.47 -30.60
CA TYR A 574 -2.14 4.58 -30.87
C TYR A 574 -2.60 3.12 -30.90
N ARG A 575 -3.43 2.69 -29.95
CA ARG A 575 -3.94 1.32 -29.87
C ARG A 575 -4.90 1.00 -31.01
N GLU A 576 -5.78 1.92 -31.40
CA GLU A 576 -6.63 1.80 -32.59
C GLU A 576 -5.80 1.56 -33.86
N LEU A 577 -4.81 2.42 -34.11
CA LEU A 577 -3.89 2.26 -35.25
C LEU A 577 -3.12 0.94 -35.19
N ARG A 578 -2.69 0.52 -33.99
CA ARG A 578 -2.00 -0.76 -33.80
C ARG A 578 -2.89 -1.96 -34.06
N THR A 579 -4.15 -1.91 -33.61
CA THR A 579 -5.13 -2.97 -33.87
C THR A 579 -5.37 -3.10 -35.37
N GLN A 580 -5.55 -2.00 -36.09
CA GLN A 580 -5.68 -2.02 -37.56
C GLN A 580 -4.43 -2.57 -38.25
N GLN A 581 -3.23 -2.28 -37.74
CA GLN A 581 -1.96 -2.81 -38.28
C GLN A 581 -1.71 -4.29 -37.96
N GLU A 582 -2.33 -4.80 -36.89
CA GLU A 582 -2.18 -6.18 -36.41
C GLU A 582 -3.32 -7.08 -36.92
N GLU A 583 -4.38 -6.48 -37.49
CA GLU A 583 -5.52 -7.20 -38.03
C GLU A 583 -5.11 -8.11 -39.20
N GLY A 584 -5.37 -9.41 -39.06
CA GLY A 584 -5.02 -10.42 -40.05
C GLY A 584 -3.53 -10.79 -40.10
N GLU A 585 -2.66 -10.12 -39.34
CA GLU A 585 -1.24 -10.44 -39.28
C GLU A 585 -0.98 -11.64 -38.35
N PRO A 586 0.01 -12.50 -38.67
CA PRO A 586 0.33 -13.64 -37.84
C PRO A 586 0.95 -13.22 -36.50
N VAL A 587 0.65 -13.97 -35.45
CA VAL A 587 1.13 -13.71 -34.08
C VAL A 587 2.46 -14.42 -33.86
N HIS A 588 3.46 -13.70 -33.36
CA HIS A 588 4.77 -14.24 -33.04
C HIS A 588 5.04 -14.22 -31.54
N VAL A 589 5.59 -15.32 -31.02
CA VAL A 589 5.99 -15.48 -29.61
C VAL A 589 7.49 -15.73 -29.50
N ALA A 590 8.12 -15.29 -28.42
CA ALA A 590 9.57 -15.28 -28.29
C ALA A 590 10.24 -16.66 -28.14
N TRP A 591 9.46 -17.70 -27.85
CA TRP A 591 9.96 -19.06 -27.62
C TRP A 591 9.75 -20.02 -28.80
N GLU A 592 9.07 -19.58 -29.88
CA GLU A 592 8.82 -20.38 -31.08
C GLU A 592 9.30 -19.65 -32.34
N ARG A 593 9.64 -20.42 -33.38
CA ARG A 593 10.06 -19.88 -34.68
C ARG A 593 8.89 -19.64 -35.61
N ASP A 594 7.91 -20.54 -35.55
CA ASP A 594 6.72 -20.48 -36.38
C ASP A 594 5.75 -19.44 -35.82
N SER A 595 4.90 -18.93 -36.70
CA SER A 595 3.89 -17.97 -36.34
C SER A 595 2.54 -18.62 -36.12
N HIS A 596 1.71 -18.02 -35.28
CA HIS A 596 0.37 -18.49 -34.96
C HIS A 596 -0.69 -17.69 -35.73
N PRO A 597 -1.86 -18.30 -36.02
CA PRO A 597 -2.98 -17.55 -36.55
C PRO A 597 -3.45 -16.47 -35.54
N PRO A 598 -4.04 -15.35 -36.02
CA PRO A 598 -4.44 -14.22 -35.16
C PRO A 598 -5.30 -14.58 -33.95
N ASP A 599 -6.12 -15.64 -34.07
CA ASP A 599 -7.08 -16.04 -33.04
C ASP A 599 -6.58 -17.15 -32.11
N ALA A 600 -5.36 -17.67 -32.32
CA ALA A 600 -4.82 -18.83 -31.58
C ALA A 600 -4.85 -18.66 -30.05
N PHE A 601 -4.73 -17.41 -29.57
CA PHE A 601 -4.61 -17.10 -28.15
C PHE A 601 -5.87 -16.46 -27.56
N LYS A 602 -6.88 -16.16 -28.38
CA LYS A 602 -8.16 -15.63 -27.89
C LYS A 602 -8.88 -16.70 -27.05
N PRO A 603 -9.66 -16.32 -26.04
CA PRO A 603 -10.57 -17.26 -25.40
C PRO A 603 -11.57 -17.78 -26.44
N ALA A 604 -12.02 -19.03 -26.29
CA ALA A 604 -13.06 -19.57 -27.17
C ALA A 604 -14.31 -18.67 -27.07
N ASN A 605 -14.77 -18.14 -28.22
CA ASN A 605 -15.94 -17.27 -28.27
C ASN A 605 -17.16 -18.04 -27.74
N ASP A 606 -17.90 -17.44 -26.80
CA ASP A 606 -19.18 -17.95 -26.27
C ASP A 606 -20.34 -17.84 -27.30
N GLY A 607 -20.03 -17.87 -28.61
CA GLY A 607 -20.97 -17.53 -29.69
C GLY A 607 -20.96 -18.42 -30.94
N GLU A 608 -20.20 -19.52 -30.97
CA GLU A 608 -20.24 -20.48 -32.09
C GLU A 608 -20.71 -21.89 -31.69
N GLU A 609 -21.55 -22.00 -30.66
CA GLU A 609 -22.39 -23.20 -30.44
C GLU A 609 -23.87 -22.86 -30.70
N ASN A 610 -24.20 -22.59 -31.97
CA ASN A 610 -25.44 -22.99 -32.64
C ASN A 610 -25.54 -22.29 -34.01
N LYS A 611 -25.09 -22.98 -35.05
CA LYS A 611 -25.64 -22.85 -36.40
C LYS A 611 -25.90 -24.23 -36.97
#